data_AF-A0A9J7LT94-F1
#
_entry.id   AF-A0A9J7LT94-F1
#
_cell.length_a   1.000
_cell.length_b   1.000
_cell.length_c   1.000
_cell.angle_alpha   90.00
_cell.angle_beta   90.00
_cell.angle_gamma   90.00
#
_symmetry.space_group_name_H-M   'P 1'
#
loop_
_entity.id
_entity.type
_entity.pdbx_description
1 polymer ?
#
loop_
_entity_poly.entity_id
_entity_poly.type
_entity_poly.pdbx_seq_one_letter_code
_entity_poly.pdbx_strand_id
1 'polypeptide(L)'
;MAVLVSIGFMVVTFAIAQVLRVVGKAILPSSIYEYWAELITTWQFCACFIETDFVTADHGWWMFAVVCFLMCLGFCKVFEDATGCPCCVLEDYMGNLTTWTSALIKVAVQILGAILAARWAYFVWTMEYSAGHADKAREELCETCINCSDLEGMAAEGLATFTAQFAAWKLKESDLSDYVNSALCVAIIVTGASWTGMMFNPALAVSMTYGCKGESIIDHVVVYWIGPLIATALSYFLHFGTVPVLQAEKVKTT
;
A
#
# COMPACT_ATOMS: atom_id res chain seq x y z
N MET A 1 -23.82 0.47 12.23
CA MET A 1 -23.66 1.90 11.84
C MET A 1 -22.22 2.21 11.47
N ALA A 2 -21.21 1.50 11.97
CA ALA A 2 -19.80 1.84 11.69
C ALA A 2 -19.44 1.67 10.21
N VAL A 3 -19.97 0.67 9.49
CA VAL A 3 -19.70 0.54 8.04
C VAL A 3 -20.13 1.76 7.21
N LEU A 4 -21.25 2.41 7.54
CA LEU A 4 -21.63 3.64 6.83
C LEU A 4 -20.67 4.79 7.13
N VAL A 5 -20.13 4.84 8.36
CA VAL A 5 -19.13 5.81 8.76
C VAL A 5 -17.81 5.54 8.03
N SER A 6 -17.34 4.29 7.98
CA SER A 6 -16.12 3.90 7.25
C SER A 6 -16.24 4.13 5.74
N ILE A 7 -17.39 3.79 5.13
CA ILE A 7 -17.65 4.12 3.72
C ILE A 7 -17.66 5.64 3.52
N GLY A 8 -18.29 6.39 4.43
CA GLY A 8 -18.28 7.85 4.39
C GLY A 8 -16.86 8.44 4.49
N PHE A 9 -16.04 7.91 5.40
CA PHE A 9 -14.62 8.27 5.52
C PHE A 9 -13.86 8.01 4.23
N MET A 10 -14.04 6.81 3.63
CA MET A 10 -13.37 6.45 2.38
C MET A 10 -13.78 7.41 1.25
N VAL A 11 -15.08 7.69 1.10
CA VAL A 11 -15.57 8.64 0.08
C VAL A 11 -14.99 10.04 0.28
N VAL A 12 -14.97 10.55 1.52
CA VAL A 12 -14.36 11.85 1.84
C VAL A 12 -12.86 11.84 1.53
N THR A 13 -12.15 10.76 1.86
CA THR A 13 -10.72 10.59 1.59
C THR A 13 -10.43 10.59 0.09
N PHE A 14 -11.24 9.88 -0.71
CA PHE A 14 -11.19 9.93 -2.18
C PHE A 14 -11.43 11.34 -2.71
N ALA A 15 -12.43 12.05 -2.19
CA ALA A 15 -12.75 13.41 -2.64
C ALA A 15 -11.62 14.40 -2.33
N ILE A 16 -11.07 14.35 -1.10
CA ILE A 16 -9.93 15.19 -0.70
C ILE A 16 -8.71 14.86 -1.57
N ALA A 17 -8.38 13.59 -1.77
CA ALA A 17 -7.26 13.17 -2.61
C ALA A 17 -7.41 13.70 -4.04
N GLN A 18 -8.63 13.64 -4.59
CA GLN A 18 -8.89 14.16 -5.94
C GLN A 18 -8.71 15.67 -6.02
N VAL A 19 -9.21 16.43 -5.04
CA VAL A 19 -8.99 17.88 -4.97
C VAL A 19 -7.49 18.19 -4.88
N LEU A 20 -6.74 17.48 -4.03
CA LEU A 20 -5.30 17.66 -3.86
C LEU A 20 -4.50 17.33 -5.13
N ARG A 21 -4.92 16.32 -5.91
CA ARG A 21 -4.33 16.03 -7.23
C ARG A 21 -4.61 17.15 -8.23
N VAL A 22 -5.87 17.59 -8.36
CA VAL A 22 -6.26 18.65 -9.29
C VAL A 22 -5.54 19.96 -8.97
N VAL A 23 -5.50 20.36 -7.71
CA VAL A 23 -4.79 21.55 -7.25
C VAL A 23 -3.28 21.38 -7.48
N GLY A 24 -2.72 20.22 -7.13
CA GLY A 24 -1.30 19.91 -7.36
C GLY A 24 -0.90 20.05 -8.82
N LYS A 25 -1.68 19.51 -9.77
CA LYS A 25 -1.44 19.67 -11.22
C LYS A 25 -1.49 21.11 -11.68
N ALA A 26 -2.34 21.94 -11.05
CA ALA A 26 -2.51 23.33 -11.44
C ALA A 26 -1.35 24.23 -10.96
N ILE A 27 -0.70 23.90 -9.84
CA ILE A 27 0.27 24.79 -9.19
C ILE A 27 1.71 24.27 -9.18
N LEU A 28 1.92 22.95 -9.28
CA LEU A 28 3.25 22.35 -9.20
C LEU A 28 3.85 22.10 -10.59
N PRO A 29 5.15 22.36 -10.80
CA PRO A 29 5.86 21.86 -11.97
C PRO A 29 5.79 20.33 -12.05
N SER A 30 5.80 19.77 -13.26
CA SER A 30 5.70 18.32 -13.47
C SER A 30 6.77 17.51 -12.73
N SER A 31 7.99 18.06 -12.59
CA SER A 31 9.10 17.44 -11.86
C SER A 31 8.90 17.37 -10.33
N ILE A 32 7.96 18.13 -9.78
CA ILE A 32 7.60 18.09 -8.36
C ILE A 32 6.28 17.32 -8.20
N TYR A 33 5.39 17.43 -9.18
CA TYR A 33 4.08 16.78 -9.16
C TYR A 33 4.19 15.26 -9.00
N GLU A 34 5.20 14.59 -9.58
CA GLU A 34 5.36 13.14 -9.42
C GLU A 34 5.50 12.71 -7.95
N TYR A 35 6.21 13.47 -7.13
CA TYR A 35 6.40 13.19 -5.70
C TYR A 35 5.14 13.56 -4.89
N TRP A 36 4.48 14.65 -5.28
CA TRP A 36 3.18 15.01 -4.71
C TRP A 36 2.13 13.92 -4.97
N ALA A 37 2.08 13.40 -6.20
CA ALA A 37 1.16 12.34 -6.58
C ALA A 37 1.41 11.06 -5.76
N GLU A 38 2.67 10.66 -5.57
CA GLU A 38 3.03 9.54 -4.69
C GLU A 38 2.56 9.76 -3.25
N LEU A 39 2.78 10.95 -2.67
CA LEU A 39 2.32 11.28 -1.33
C LEU A 39 0.80 11.15 -1.19
N ILE A 40 0.03 11.77 -2.09
CA ILE A 40 -1.43 11.77 -2.04
C ILE A 40 -1.99 10.37 -2.29
N THR A 41 -1.40 9.63 -3.22
CA THR A 41 -1.78 8.25 -3.51
C THR A 41 -1.54 7.35 -2.30
N THR A 42 -0.38 7.40 -1.65
CA THR A 42 -0.15 6.59 -0.44
C THR A 42 -1.03 7.04 0.73
N TRP A 43 -1.23 8.35 0.91
CA TRP A 43 -2.12 8.87 1.95
C TRP A 43 -3.54 8.33 1.79
N GLN A 44 -4.10 8.44 0.58
CA GLN A 44 -5.45 7.95 0.28
C GLN A 44 -5.54 6.43 0.47
N PHE A 45 -4.57 5.70 -0.09
CA PHE A 45 -4.49 4.23 -0.03
C PHE A 45 -4.51 3.73 1.41
N CYS A 46 -3.55 4.19 2.22
CA CYS A 46 -3.38 3.75 3.59
C CYS A 46 -4.56 4.17 4.46
N ALA A 47 -5.09 5.39 4.29
CA ALA A 47 -6.21 5.88 5.09
C ALA A 47 -7.46 5.01 4.88
N CYS A 48 -7.74 4.64 3.62
CA CYS A 48 -8.88 3.79 3.34
C CYS A 48 -8.69 2.36 3.88
N PHE A 49 -7.47 1.79 3.79
CA PHE A 49 -7.18 0.47 4.38
C PHE A 49 -7.32 0.45 5.89
N ILE A 50 -6.88 1.49 6.60
CA ILE A 50 -7.04 1.61 8.06
C ILE A 50 -8.53 1.50 8.47
N GLU A 51 -9.45 2.09 7.70
CA GLU A 51 -10.89 1.99 8.00
C GLU A 51 -11.50 0.62 7.70
N THR A 52 -10.81 -0.28 6.99
CA THR A 52 -11.33 -1.61 6.69
C THR A 52 -11.39 -2.51 7.92
N ASP A 53 -10.65 -2.18 8.99
CA ASP A 53 -10.72 -2.90 10.27
C ASP A 53 -12.13 -2.83 10.89
N PHE A 54 -12.78 -1.66 10.87
CA PHE A 54 -14.14 -1.51 11.38
C PHE A 54 -15.16 -2.23 10.51
N VAL A 55 -14.94 -2.27 9.19
CA VAL A 55 -15.79 -3.02 8.27
C VAL A 55 -15.75 -4.51 8.61
N THR A 56 -14.55 -5.04 8.84
CA THR A 56 -14.35 -6.45 9.22
C THR A 56 -14.90 -6.75 10.60
N ALA A 57 -14.71 -5.87 11.58
CA ALA A 57 -15.19 -6.05 12.95
C ALA A 57 -16.73 -6.08 13.02
N ASP A 58 -17.42 -5.20 12.29
CA ASP A 58 -18.89 -5.11 12.35
C ASP A 58 -19.60 -6.17 11.48
N HIS A 59 -19.02 -6.53 10.33
CA HIS A 59 -19.71 -7.34 9.31
C HIS A 59 -18.95 -8.57 8.83
N GLY A 60 -17.69 -8.74 9.23
CA GLY A 60 -16.85 -9.88 8.87
C GLY A 60 -16.17 -9.79 7.49
N TRP A 61 -15.37 -10.81 7.19
CA TRP A 61 -14.48 -10.87 6.03
C TRP A 61 -15.17 -10.79 4.66
N TRP A 62 -16.45 -11.16 4.55
CA TRP A 62 -17.17 -11.04 3.28
C TRP A 62 -17.42 -9.58 2.90
N MET A 63 -17.74 -8.73 3.88
CA MET A 63 -17.96 -7.30 3.63
C MET A 63 -16.62 -6.60 3.38
N PHE A 64 -15.58 -6.96 4.13
CA PHE A 64 -14.21 -6.57 3.83
C PHE A 64 -13.86 -6.85 2.37
N ALA A 65 -14.10 -8.08 1.89
CA ALA A 65 -13.75 -8.46 0.53
C ALA A 65 -14.48 -7.61 -0.52
N VAL A 66 -15.78 -7.32 -0.32
CA VAL A 66 -16.55 -6.46 -1.22
C VAL A 66 -16.03 -5.02 -1.21
N VAL A 67 -15.85 -4.42 -0.02
CA VAL A 67 -15.40 -3.04 0.12
C VAL A 67 -13.98 -2.87 -0.40
N CYS A 68 -13.07 -3.78 -0.03
CA CYS A 68 -11.69 -3.77 -0.49
C CYS A 68 -11.59 -3.97 -2.01
N PHE A 69 -12.41 -4.83 -2.59
CA PHE A 69 -12.45 -5.00 -4.05
C PHE A 69 -12.86 -3.72 -4.77
N LEU A 70 -13.94 -3.08 -4.34
CA LEU A 70 -14.40 -1.80 -4.92
C LEU A 70 -13.38 -0.69 -4.71
N MET A 71 -12.72 -0.67 -3.56
CA MET A 71 -11.66 0.27 -3.22
C MET A 71 -10.45 0.09 -4.14
N CYS A 72 -9.97 -1.15 -4.35
CA CYS A 72 -8.89 -1.46 -5.29
C CYS A 72 -9.23 -1.03 -6.72
N LEU A 73 -10.46 -1.30 -7.20
CA LEU A 73 -10.91 -0.80 -8.50
C LEU A 73 -10.90 0.73 -8.58
N GLY A 74 -11.31 1.40 -7.50
CA GLY A 74 -11.23 2.86 -7.39
C GLY A 74 -9.79 3.37 -7.51
N PHE A 75 -8.84 2.71 -6.83
CA PHE A 75 -7.42 3.05 -6.90
C PHE A 75 -6.85 2.91 -8.32
N CYS A 76 -7.17 1.83 -9.03
CA CYS A 76 -6.78 1.65 -10.43
C CYS A 76 -7.22 2.81 -11.34
N LYS A 77 -8.26 3.57 -10.98
CA LYS A 77 -8.76 4.69 -11.78
C LYS A 77 -8.19 6.06 -11.39
N VAL A 78 -7.69 6.22 -10.18
CA VAL A 78 -7.32 7.55 -9.63
C VAL A 78 -5.83 7.73 -9.35
N PHE A 79 -5.04 6.65 -9.36
CA PHE A 79 -3.62 6.72 -9.03
C PHE A 79 -2.76 7.25 -10.18
N GLU A 80 -3.28 7.25 -11.42
CA GLU A 80 -2.54 7.71 -12.60
C GLU A 80 -1.18 7.00 -12.70
N ASP A 81 -0.07 7.74 -12.72
CA ASP A 81 1.30 7.20 -12.77
C ASP A 81 1.92 6.96 -11.37
N ALA A 82 1.24 7.38 -10.29
CA ALA A 82 1.74 7.18 -8.94
C ALA A 82 1.41 5.78 -8.45
N THR A 83 2.33 5.17 -7.69
CA THR A 83 2.22 3.76 -7.30
C THR A 83 1.70 3.59 -5.87
N GLY A 84 2.07 4.50 -4.97
CA GLY A 84 1.82 4.37 -3.54
C GLY A 84 2.46 3.15 -2.88
N CYS A 85 3.43 2.52 -3.53
CA CYS A 85 4.02 1.25 -3.14
C CYS A 85 5.54 1.26 -3.35
N PRO A 86 6.35 1.12 -2.28
CA PRO A 86 7.81 1.05 -2.42
C PRO A 86 8.30 -0.10 -3.30
N CYS A 87 7.55 -1.22 -3.36
CA CYS A 87 7.85 -2.33 -4.27
C CYS A 87 7.70 -1.92 -5.73
N CYS A 88 6.63 -1.23 -6.10
CA CYS A 88 6.46 -0.74 -7.47
C CYS A 88 7.52 0.30 -7.85
N VAL A 89 7.97 1.14 -6.90
CA VAL A 89 9.11 2.06 -7.13
C VAL A 89 10.41 1.30 -7.42
N LEU A 90 10.62 0.14 -6.78
CA LEU A 90 11.74 -0.75 -7.10
C LEU A 90 11.60 -1.34 -8.51
N GLU A 91 10.39 -1.75 -8.93
CA GLU A 91 10.16 -2.21 -10.31
C GLU A 91 10.49 -1.12 -11.34
N ASP A 92 10.02 0.11 -11.12
CA ASP A 92 10.33 1.25 -11.98
C ASP A 92 11.84 1.52 -12.06
N TYR A 93 12.54 1.41 -10.93
CA TYR A 93 13.99 1.59 -10.90
C TYR A 93 14.69 0.48 -11.67
N MET A 94 14.31 -0.79 -11.46
CA MET A 94 14.84 -1.94 -12.18
C MET A 94 14.63 -1.83 -13.69
N GLY A 95 13.46 -1.32 -14.09
CA GLY A 95 13.09 -1.03 -15.47
C GLY A 95 13.71 0.24 -16.06
N ASN A 96 14.55 0.95 -15.30
CA ASN A 96 15.17 2.21 -15.73
C ASN A 96 14.13 3.28 -16.13
N LEU A 97 12.96 3.27 -15.50
CA LEU A 97 11.89 4.26 -15.64
C LEU A 97 12.03 5.41 -14.65
N THR A 98 12.76 5.20 -13.56
CA THR A 98 13.11 6.21 -12.57
C THR A 98 14.59 6.14 -12.18
N THR A 99 15.14 7.26 -11.74
CA THR A 99 16.52 7.31 -11.22
C THR A 99 16.56 6.86 -9.77
N TRP A 100 17.72 6.43 -9.28
CA TRP A 100 17.91 6.06 -7.87
C TRP A 100 17.50 7.18 -6.91
N THR A 101 17.91 8.42 -7.19
CA THR A 101 17.55 9.57 -6.35
C THR A 101 16.04 9.81 -6.36
N SER A 102 15.39 9.75 -7.51
CA SER A 102 13.94 9.93 -7.59
C SER A 102 13.20 8.79 -6.87
N ALA A 103 13.66 7.55 -7.03
CA ALA A 103 13.12 6.38 -6.30
C ALA A 103 13.18 6.57 -4.78
N LEU A 104 14.31 7.03 -4.23
CA LEU A 104 14.43 7.31 -2.80
C LEU A 104 13.48 8.41 -2.32
N ILE A 105 13.32 9.48 -3.11
CA ILE A 105 12.38 10.56 -2.78
C ILE A 105 10.94 10.03 -2.81
N LYS A 106 10.57 9.25 -3.82
CA LYS A 106 9.25 8.60 -3.91
C LYS A 106 8.97 7.74 -2.68
N VAL A 107 9.87 6.86 -2.28
CA VAL A 107 9.71 6.05 -1.06
C VAL A 107 9.58 6.92 0.19
N ALA A 108 10.37 8.00 0.31
CA ALA A 108 10.26 8.90 1.46
C ALA A 108 8.90 9.62 1.54
N VAL A 109 8.37 10.10 0.41
CA VAL A 109 7.05 10.75 0.39
C VAL A 109 5.89 9.76 0.52
N GLN A 110 6.07 8.50 0.09
CA GLN A 110 5.13 7.41 0.38
C GLN A 110 5.06 7.13 1.88
N ILE A 111 6.21 7.00 2.57
CA ILE A 111 6.26 6.86 4.04
C ILE A 111 5.58 8.04 4.73
N LEU A 112 5.83 9.27 4.26
CA LEU A 112 5.15 10.45 4.78
C LEU A 112 3.62 10.38 4.57
N GLY A 113 3.17 9.97 3.39
CA GLY A 113 1.75 9.75 3.10
C GLY A 113 1.12 8.72 4.03
N ALA A 114 1.80 7.59 4.28
CA ALA A 114 1.37 6.54 5.22
C ALA A 114 1.24 7.06 6.65
N ILE A 115 2.20 7.85 7.13
CA ILE A 115 2.14 8.47 8.47
C ILE A 115 0.95 9.45 8.54
N LEU A 116 0.77 10.30 7.52
CA LEU A 116 -0.34 11.25 7.46
C LEU A 116 -1.70 10.54 7.40
N ALA A 117 -1.77 9.36 6.79
CA ALA A 117 -2.98 8.55 6.74
C ALA A 117 -3.40 8.07 8.13
N ALA A 118 -2.45 7.54 8.91
CA ALA A 118 -2.69 7.16 10.30
C ALA A 118 -3.14 8.36 11.16
N ARG A 119 -2.55 9.55 10.94
CA ARG A 119 -2.96 10.78 11.64
C ARG A 119 -4.37 11.24 11.24
N TRP A 120 -4.71 11.12 9.95
CA TRP A 120 -6.05 11.44 9.45
C TRP A 120 -7.11 10.50 10.04
N ALA A 121 -6.84 9.19 10.05
CA ALA A 121 -7.71 8.20 10.68
C ALA A 121 -7.91 8.51 12.16
N TYR A 122 -6.82 8.68 12.92
CA TYR A 122 -6.88 9.03 14.34
C TYR A 122 -7.70 10.30 14.60
N PHE A 123 -7.48 11.36 13.81
CA PHE A 123 -8.27 12.58 13.92
C PHE A 123 -9.77 12.33 13.76
N VAL A 124 -10.19 11.54 12.77
CA VAL A 124 -11.60 11.20 12.60
C VAL A 124 -12.11 10.31 13.74
N TRP A 125 -11.30 9.38 14.24
CA TRP A 125 -11.67 8.54 15.38
C TRP A 125 -11.98 9.34 16.64
N THR A 126 -11.25 10.44 16.89
CA THR A 126 -11.53 11.35 18.02
C THR A 126 -12.87 12.09 17.93
N MET A 127 -13.54 12.05 16.76
CA MET A 127 -14.90 12.56 16.62
C MET A 127 -15.97 11.55 17.09
N GLU A 128 -15.56 10.32 17.40
CA GLU A 128 -16.39 9.27 18.01
C GLU A 128 -17.69 8.96 17.24
N TYR A 129 -17.65 9.01 15.90
CA TYR A 129 -18.84 8.74 15.05
C TYR A 129 -19.37 7.30 15.18
N SER A 130 -18.59 6.38 15.74
CA SER A 130 -18.98 5.01 16.07
C SER A 130 -18.32 4.55 17.37
N ALA A 131 -18.84 3.47 17.97
CA ALA A 131 -18.24 2.87 19.15
C ALA A 131 -16.79 2.41 18.88
N GLY A 132 -16.53 1.77 17.74
CA GLY A 132 -15.19 1.37 17.35
C GLY A 132 -14.23 2.55 17.19
N HIS A 133 -14.69 3.67 16.62
CA HIS A 133 -13.91 4.92 16.55
C HIS A 133 -13.59 5.45 17.94
N ALA A 134 -14.55 5.45 18.85
CA ALA A 134 -14.36 5.89 20.23
C ALA A 134 -13.36 5.00 20.99
N ASP A 135 -13.40 3.68 20.76
CA ASP A 135 -12.47 2.73 21.36
C ASP A 135 -11.04 2.93 20.81
N LYS A 136 -10.88 3.05 19.48
CA LYS A 136 -9.58 3.32 18.84
C LYS A 136 -9.00 4.68 19.21
N ALA A 137 -9.83 5.70 19.44
CA ALA A 137 -9.37 7.01 19.89
C ALA A 137 -8.77 6.99 21.32
N ARG A 138 -9.17 6.01 22.14
CA ARG A 138 -8.72 5.84 23.53
C ARG A 138 -7.60 4.80 23.68
N GLU A 139 -7.33 4.02 22.64
CA GLU A 139 -6.24 3.06 22.63
C GLU A 139 -4.89 3.78 22.72
N GLU A 140 -4.07 3.42 23.72
CA GLU A 140 -2.76 4.06 23.94
C GLU A 140 -1.73 3.64 22.88
N LEU A 141 -1.75 2.36 22.49
CA LEU A 141 -0.87 1.75 21.52
C LEU A 141 -1.63 0.66 20.77
N CYS A 142 -1.49 0.64 19.45
CA CYS A 142 -1.92 -0.48 18.61
C CYS A 142 -1.14 -1.76 18.95
N GLU A 143 -1.68 -2.92 18.53
CA GLU A 143 -1.03 -4.22 18.62
C GLU A 143 -0.47 -4.67 17.28
N THR A 144 0.62 -5.45 17.31
CA THR A 144 1.22 -6.03 16.11
C THR A 144 0.23 -6.91 15.33
N CYS A 145 0.36 -6.89 14.00
CA CYS A 145 -0.33 -7.84 13.12
C CYS A 145 0.46 -9.14 12.89
N ILE A 146 1.73 -9.20 13.32
CA ILE A 146 2.58 -10.39 13.18
C ILE A 146 2.19 -11.44 14.23
N ASN A 147 1.74 -12.59 13.75
CA ASN A 147 1.27 -13.72 14.57
C ASN A 147 1.96 -15.05 14.18
N CYS A 148 3.11 -14.96 13.51
CA CYS A 148 3.96 -16.08 13.13
C CYS A 148 5.44 -15.73 13.41
N SER A 149 6.37 -16.64 13.09
CA SER A 149 7.79 -16.29 13.17
C SER A 149 8.20 -15.30 12.07
N ASP A 150 9.25 -14.49 12.31
CA ASP A 150 9.71 -13.48 11.35
C ASP A 150 10.03 -14.07 9.96
N LEU A 151 10.57 -15.28 9.92
CA LEU A 151 10.88 -15.97 8.67
C LEU A 151 9.60 -16.39 7.93
N GLU A 152 8.60 -16.90 8.65
CA GLU A 152 7.29 -17.23 8.08
C GLU A 152 6.57 -15.97 7.59
N GLY A 153 6.61 -14.89 8.37
CA GLY A 153 6.03 -13.60 7.99
C GLY A 153 6.70 -13.01 6.75
N MET A 154 8.03 -12.96 6.74
CA MET A 154 8.81 -12.51 5.58
C MET A 154 8.50 -13.33 4.33
N ALA A 155 8.39 -14.66 4.47
CA ALA A 155 8.04 -15.54 3.36
C ALA A 155 6.61 -15.33 2.88
N ALA A 156 5.65 -15.13 3.78
CA ALA A 156 4.25 -14.89 3.45
C ALA A 156 4.05 -13.55 2.72
N GLU A 157 4.59 -12.46 3.28
CA GLU A 157 4.56 -11.12 2.68
C GLU A 157 5.30 -11.08 1.34
N GLY A 158 6.45 -11.76 1.25
CA GLY A 158 7.19 -11.92 0.00
C GLY A 158 6.39 -12.69 -1.05
N LEU A 159 5.78 -13.82 -0.70
CA LEU A 159 4.97 -14.62 -1.64
C LEU A 159 3.76 -13.83 -2.14
N ALA A 160 3.06 -13.13 -1.25
CA ALA A 160 1.95 -12.25 -1.61
C ALA A 160 2.39 -11.16 -2.60
N THR A 161 3.50 -10.48 -2.29
CA THR A 161 4.09 -9.44 -3.15
C THR A 161 4.48 -10.00 -4.54
N PHE A 162 5.10 -11.18 -4.57
CA PHE A 162 5.46 -11.88 -5.80
C PHE A 162 4.23 -12.20 -6.63
N THR A 163 3.23 -12.84 -6.03
CA THR A 163 2.01 -13.29 -6.72
C THR A 163 1.25 -12.11 -7.30
N ALA A 164 1.06 -11.04 -6.53
CA ALA A 164 0.35 -9.84 -6.98
C ALA A 164 1.06 -9.17 -8.17
N GLN A 165 2.36 -8.88 -8.07
CA GLN A 165 3.11 -8.22 -9.14
C GLN A 165 3.27 -9.11 -10.38
N PHE A 166 3.59 -10.39 -10.20
CA PHE A 166 3.77 -11.31 -11.32
C PHE A 166 2.47 -11.48 -12.11
N ALA A 167 1.33 -11.58 -11.41
CA ALA A 167 0.01 -11.62 -12.05
C ALA A 167 -0.29 -10.32 -12.79
N ALA A 168 -0.02 -9.16 -12.17
CA ALA A 168 -0.22 -7.86 -12.80
C ALA A 168 0.55 -7.74 -14.12
N TRP A 169 1.80 -8.19 -14.17
CA TRP A 169 2.58 -8.22 -15.40
C TRP A 169 2.03 -9.18 -16.45
N LYS A 170 1.57 -10.37 -16.04
CA LYS A 170 0.98 -11.35 -16.98
C LYS A 170 -0.37 -10.91 -17.54
N LEU A 171 -1.11 -10.09 -16.81
CA LEU A 171 -2.44 -9.62 -17.17
C LEU A 171 -2.44 -8.21 -17.76
N LYS A 172 -1.28 -7.54 -17.86
CA LYS A 172 -1.18 -6.13 -18.24
C LYS A 172 -1.95 -5.75 -19.51
N GLU A 173 -1.95 -6.61 -20.52
CA GLU A 173 -2.62 -6.39 -21.82
C GLU A 173 -4.11 -6.82 -21.85
N SER A 174 -4.64 -7.35 -20.75
CA SER A 174 -6.03 -7.82 -20.65
C SER A 174 -6.96 -6.68 -20.22
N ASP A 175 -8.11 -6.55 -20.89
CA ASP A 175 -9.18 -5.63 -20.48
C ASP A 175 -9.76 -5.95 -19.08
N LEU A 176 -9.50 -7.17 -18.58
CA LEU A 176 -9.93 -7.62 -17.25
C LEU A 176 -8.87 -7.44 -16.17
N SER A 177 -7.69 -6.88 -16.50
CA SER A 177 -6.54 -6.77 -15.59
C SER A 177 -6.91 -6.15 -14.25
N ASP A 178 -7.56 -4.99 -14.25
CA ASP A 178 -7.97 -4.28 -13.02
C ASP A 178 -8.85 -5.15 -12.11
N TYR A 179 -9.81 -5.87 -12.70
CA TYR A 179 -10.74 -6.72 -11.95
C TYR A 179 -10.05 -7.96 -11.38
N VAL A 180 -9.25 -8.64 -12.20
CA VAL A 180 -8.56 -9.87 -11.78
C VAL A 180 -7.49 -9.55 -10.74
N ASN A 181 -6.70 -8.49 -10.94
CA ASN A 181 -5.69 -8.07 -9.96
C ASN A 181 -6.34 -7.61 -8.65
N SER A 182 -7.42 -6.82 -8.71
CA SER A 182 -8.14 -6.41 -7.50
C SER A 182 -8.70 -7.61 -6.73
N ALA A 183 -9.32 -8.57 -7.42
CA ALA A 183 -9.83 -9.78 -6.80
C ALA A 183 -8.71 -10.64 -6.22
N LEU A 184 -7.58 -10.75 -6.91
CA LEU A 184 -6.41 -11.48 -6.45
C LEU A 184 -5.81 -10.84 -5.19
N CYS A 185 -5.62 -9.52 -5.16
CA CYS A 185 -5.14 -8.81 -3.97
C CYS A 185 -6.07 -9.04 -2.77
N VAL A 186 -7.39 -8.95 -2.97
CA VAL A 186 -8.36 -9.23 -1.90
C VAL A 186 -8.25 -10.68 -1.42
N ALA A 187 -8.14 -11.65 -2.33
CA ALA A 187 -7.99 -13.05 -1.97
C ALA A 187 -6.70 -13.29 -1.16
N ILE A 188 -5.58 -12.71 -1.60
CA ILE A 188 -4.30 -12.76 -0.89
C ILE A 188 -4.48 -12.23 0.54
N ILE A 189 -5.05 -11.02 0.70
CA ILE A 189 -5.27 -10.41 2.01
C ILE A 189 -6.11 -11.32 2.90
N VAL A 190 -7.29 -11.75 2.43
CA VAL A 190 -8.21 -12.59 3.22
C VAL A 190 -7.54 -13.91 3.65
N THR A 191 -6.70 -14.49 2.80
CA THR A 191 -6.00 -15.76 3.13
C THR A 191 -4.80 -15.58 4.06
N GLY A 192 -4.13 -14.43 4.02
CA GLY A 192 -2.90 -14.17 4.75
C GLY A 192 -3.06 -13.32 6.01
N ALA A 193 -4.21 -12.66 6.20
CA ALA A 193 -4.37 -11.65 7.25
C ALA A 193 -4.10 -12.17 8.67
N SER A 194 -4.37 -13.45 8.95
CA SER A 194 -4.12 -14.03 10.27
C SER A 194 -2.64 -14.27 10.60
N TRP A 195 -1.74 -14.13 9.62
CA TRP A 195 -0.30 -14.32 9.79
C TRP A 195 0.42 -13.00 10.05
N THR A 196 0.12 -11.97 9.26
CA THR A 196 0.84 -10.68 9.27
C THR A 196 -0.07 -9.47 9.04
N GLY A 197 -1.39 -9.66 9.00
CA GLY A 197 -2.33 -8.65 8.45
C GLY A 197 -2.28 -8.55 6.92
N MET A 198 -1.29 -9.17 6.27
CA MET A 198 -1.11 -9.30 4.82
C MET A 198 -1.13 -7.96 4.08
N MET A 199 -0.07 -7.17 4.28
CA MET A 199 0.01 -5.81 3.75
C MET A 199 0.65 -5.76 2.37
N PHE A 200 1.67 -6.61 2.12
CA PHE A 200 2.47 -6.79 0.90
C PHE A 200 2.90 -5.50 0.20
N ASN A 201 2.92 -4.40 0.97
CA ASN A 201 3.28 -3.06 0.59
C ASN A 201 3.93 -2.42 1.81
N PRO A 202 5.24 -2.10 1.76
CA PRO A 202 5.95 -1.58 2.92
C PRO A 202 5.39 -0.24 3.46
N ALA A 203 4.84 0.62 2.60
CA ALA A 203 4.23 1.87 3.04
C ALA A 203 2.90 1.63 3.79
N LEU A 204 2.11 0.65 3.37
CA LEU A 204 0.89 0.26 4.09
C LEU A 204 1.22 -0.27 5.48
N ALA A 205 2.21 -1.16 5.57
CA ALA A 205 2.69 -1.70 6.84
C ALA A 205 3.12 -0.58 7.80
N VAL A 206 3.80 0.47 7.31
CA VAL A 206 4.14 1.66 8.12
C VAL A 206 2.89 2.31 8.71
N SER A 207 1.82 2.45 7.95
CA SER A 207 0.60 3.10 8.44
C SER A 207 -0.18 2.27 9.47
N MET A 208 -0.04 0.93 9.43
CA MET A 208 -0.90 0.02 10.19
C MET A 208 -0.23 -0.56 11.43
N THR A 209 1.05 -0.96 11.35
CA THR A 209 1.70 -1.73 12.44
C THR A 209 3.02 -1.12 12.96
N TYR A 210 3.59 -0.13 12.28
CA TYR A 210 4.89 0.42 12.71
C TYR A 210 4.80 1.09 14.09
N GLY A 211 5.60 0.58 15.04
CA GLY A 211 5.62 1.07 16.42
C GLY A 211 4.49 0.53 17.30
N CYS A 212 3.70 -0.44 16.80
CA CYS A 212 2.73 -1.14 17.61
C CYS A 212 3.40 -2.05 18.66
N LYS A 213 2.67 -2.32 19.74
CA LYS A 213 3.13 -3.18 20.81
C LYS A 213 3.24 -4.62 20.32
N GLY A 214 4.35 -5.29 20.66
CA GLY A 214 4.59 -6.69 20.33
C GLY A 214 5.41 -6.92 19.05
N GLU A 215 5.85 -5.86 18.39
CA GLU A 215 6.71 -5.89 17.20
C GLU A 215 7.96 -5.04 17.42
N SER A 216 9.14 -5.62 17.22
CA SER A 216 10.37 -4.84 17.17
C SER A 216 10.52 -4.14 15.80
N ILE A 217 11.29 -3.05 15.75
CA ILE A 217 11.58 -2.38 14.46
C ILE A 217 12.26 -3.35 13.48
N ILE A 218 13.04 -4.31 13.98
CA ILE A 218 13.73 -5.29 13.14
C ILE A 218 12.71 -6.26 12.54
N ASP A 219 11.76 -6.75 13.34
CA ASP A 219 10.71 -7.67 12.91
C ASP A 219 9.90 -7.02 11.78
N HIS A 220 9.54 -5.75 11.96
CA HIS A 220 8.85 -4.94 10.95
C HIS A 220 9.60 -4.86 9.63
N VAL A 221 10.90 -4.55 9.69
CA VAL A 221 11.74 -4.39 8.50
C VAL A 221 11.93 -5.73 7.80
N VAL A 222 12.15 -6.82 8.55
CA VAL A 222 12.33 -8.15 7.97
C VAL A 222 11.06 -8.62 7.26
N VAL A 223 9.91 -8.52 7.93
CA VAL A 223 8.63 -9.02 7.43
C VAL A 223 8.07 -8.15 6.30
N TYR A 224 7.96 -6.84 6.53
CA TYR A 224 7.23 -5.95 5.62
C TYR A 224 8.09 -5.20 4.60
N TRP A 225 9.42 -5.22 4.72
CA TRP A 225 10.31 -4.58 3.74
C TRP A 225 11.17 -5.59 3.00
N ILE A 226 11.98 -6.39 3.70
CA ILE A 226 12.96 -7.28 3.08
C ILE A 226 12.26 -8.35 2.21
N GLY A 227 11.27 -9.05 2.76
CA GLY A 227 10.51 -10.07 2.03
C GLY A 227 9.89 -9.52 0.73
N PRO A 228 9.03 -8.50 0.82
CA PRO A 228 8.43 -7.84 -0.35
C PRO A 228 9.43 -7.31 -1.39
N LEU A 229 10.54 -6.68 -0.97
CA LEU A 229 11.54 -6.15 -1.92
C LEU A 229 12.32 -7.25 -2.65
N ILE A 230 12.69 -8.33 -1.95
CA ILE A 230 13.33 -9.50 -2.58
C ILE A 230 12.37 -10.14 -3.59
N ALA A 231 11.11 -10.34 -3.19
CA ALA A 231 10.07 -10.91 -4.04
C ALA A 231 9.80 -10.07 -5.29
N THR A 232 9.81 -8.75 -5.15
CA THR A 232 9.68 -7.80 -6.25
C THR A 232 10.81 -7.97 -7.27
N ALA A 233 12.07 -7.96 -6.80
CA ALA A 233 13.22 -8.13 -7.68
C ALA A 233 13.20 -9.49 -8.40
N LEU A 234 12.79 -10.55 -7.70
CA LEU A 234 12.65 -11.88 -8.28
C LEU A 234 11.51 -11.93 -9.32
N SER A 235 10.34 -11.38 -9.01
CA SER A 235 9.18 -11.30 -9.92
C SER A 235 9.56 -10.58 -11.22
N TYR A 236 10.18 -9.41 -11.09
CA TYR A 236 10.63 -8.60 -12.22
C TYR A 236 11.61 -9.40 -13.10
N PHE A 237 12.64 -10.00 -12.49
CA PHE A 237 13.65 -10.77 -13.22
C PHE A 237 13.04 -11.99 -13.93
N LEU A 238 12.16 -12.75 -13.27
CA LEU A 238 11.52 -13.91 -13.87
C LEU A 238 10.56 -13.54 -15.00
N HIS A 239 9.93 -12.37 -14.95
CA HIS A 239 9.04 -11.90 -16.01
C HIS A 239 9.83 -11.38 -17.22
N PHE A 240 10.78 -10.48 -17.02
CA PHE A 240 11.47 -9.76 -18.10
C PHE A 240 12.80 -10.41 -18.55
N GLY A 241 13.37 -11.30 -17.75
CA GLY A 241 14.67 -11.96 -18.01
C GLY A 241 15.88 -11.03 -17.96
N THR A 242 15.67 -9.72 -17.82
CA THR A 242 16.71 -8.69 -17.83
C THR A 242 16.38 -7.61 -16.80
N VAL A 243 17.42 -6.90 -16.34
CA VAL A 243 17.28 -5.76 -15.43
C VAL A 243 17.93 -4.54 -16.09
N PRO A 244 17.14 -3.73 -16.82
CA PRO A 244 17.65 -2.61 -17.63
C PRO A 244 18.62 -1.67 -16.91
N VAL A 245 18.37 -1.31 -15.65
CA VAL A 245 19.27 -0.41 -14.91
C VAL A 245 20.69 -0.96 -14.75
N LEU A 246 20.82 -2.28 -14.52
CA LEU A 246 22.13 -2.94 -14.40
C LEU A 246 22.86 -3.02 -15.75
N GLN A 247 22.14 -2.96 -16.87
CA GLN A 247 22.73 -2.93 -18.21
C GLN A 247 23.22 -1.50 -18.55
N ALA A 248 22.43 -0.49 -18.19
CA ALA A 248 22.77 0.92 -18.41
C ALA A 248 24.01 1.36 -17.62
N GLU A 249 24.19 0.86 -16.39
CA GLU A 249 25.40 1.12 -15.60
C GLU A 249 26.66 0.54 -16.24
N LYS A 250 26.59 -0.68 -16.79
CA LYS A 250 27.74 -1.31 -17.48
C LYS A 250 28.24 -0.48 -18.65
N VAL A 251 27.33 0.11 -19.43
CA VAL A 251 27.67 0.96 -20.58
C VAL A 251 28.38 2.25 -20.14
N LYS A 252 28.07 2.80 -18.96
CA LYS A 252 28.76 4.00 -18.44
C LYS A 252 30.18 3.71 -17.95
N THR A 253 30.49 2.46 -17.63
CA THR A 253 31.79 2.03 -17.08
C THR A 253 32.76 1.48 -18.12
N THR A 254 32.32 1.34 -19.38
CA THR A 254 33.13 0.94 -20.55
C THR A 254 33.43 2.12 -21.44
#